data_AF-A0A3B9IXQ7-F1
#
_entry.id   AF-A0A3B9IXQ7-F1
#
_cell.length_a   1.000
_cell.length_b   1.000
_cell.length_c   1.000
_cell.angle_alpha   90.00
_cell.angle_beta   90.00
_cell.angle_gamma   90.00
#
_symmetry.space_group_name_H-M   'P 1'
#
loop_
_entity.id
_entity.type
_entity.pdbx_description
1 polymer ?
#
loop_
_entity_poly.entity_id
_entity_poly.type
_entity_poly.pdbx_seq_one_letter_code
_entity_poly.pdbx_strand_id
1 'polypeptide(L)'
;MKDIQKIIRFDYLTAKPLGLPSFLVVAVMCFGLSLFFSPIICGYIIFGAMIFVIPLQGMADKNGFNKLYGILPVKRKNITRARFIYVFLIHFIAEITEIILALISINLKLYRILPNQDSEMLQMIKDSFEDNHLTFTVIVGMFAFFCFCFLYMEMMGQIFGRENEMKIITISIGVFVGLIAGFLWLSEHGIIPIFMLPSMPSSVSGKIILAVAINIISFLTSIIFGEITANKVSKREL
;
A
#
# COMPACT_ATOMS: atom_id res chain seq x y z
N MET A 1 2.38 23.60 -7.98
CA MET A 1 2.63 22.27 -8.61
C MET A 1 4.10 22.03 -8.91
N LYS A 2 4.84 22.94 -9.56
CA LYS A 2 6.29 22.75 -9.82
C LYS A 2 7.10 22.45 -8.56
N ASP A 3 6.80 23.13 -7.46
CA ASP A 3 7.43 22.89 -6.15
C ASP A 3 7.13 21.50 -5.60
N ILE A 4 5.86 21.07 -5.68
CA ILE A 4 5.43 19.74 -5.23
C ILE A 4 6.16 18.66 -6.02
N GLN A 5 6.27 18.80 -7.34
CA GLN A 5 7.00 17.87 -8.20
C GLN A 5 8.50 17.80 -7.85
N LYS A 6 9.13 18.95 -7.55
CA LYS A 6 10.54 19.00 -7.12
C LYS A 6 10.75 18.24 -5.81
N ILE A 7 9.84 18.40 -4.85
CA ILE A 7 9.91 17.67 -3.58
C ILE A 7 9.70 16.16 -3.80
N ILE A 8 8.69 15.75 -4.57
CA ILE A 8 8.47 14.33 -4.90
C ILE A 8 9.73 13.72 -5.54
N ARG A 9 10.37 14.44 -6.47
CA ARG A 9 11.62 13.99 -7.09
C ARG A 9 12.76 13.90 -6.09
N PHE A 10 12.88 14.86 -5.19
CA PHE A 10 13.89 14.87 -4.14
C PHE A 10 13.70 13.69 -3.18
N ASP A 11 12.47 13.44 -2.74
CA ASP A 11 12.09 12.32 -1.87
C ASP A 11 12.41 10.98 -2.54
N TYR A 12 12.06 10.83 -3.82
CA TYR A 12 12.42 9.66 -4.62
C TYR A 12 13.94 9.47 -4.71
N LEU A 13 14.69 10.50 -5.08
CA LEU A 13 16.16 10.41 -5.23
C LEU A 13 16.85 10.09 -3.90
N THR A 14 16.27 10.54 -2.79
CA THR A 14 16.73 10.23 -1.44
C THR A 14 16.50 8.77 -1.08
N ALA A 15 15.30 8.24 -1.35
CA ALA A 15 14.94 6.87 -1.01
C ALA A 15 15.51 5.84 -2.00
N LYS A 16 15.71 6.22 -3.27
CA LYS A 16 16.10 5.34 -4.39
C LYS A 16 17.30 4.42 -4.10
N PRO A 17 18.41 4.86 -3.51
CA PRO A 17 19.59 4.02 -3.33
C PRO A 17 19.32 2.75 -2.50
N LEU A 18 18.40 2.82 -1.54
CA LEU A 18 17.99 1.68 -0.71
C LEU A 18 16.68 1.06 -1.18
N GLY A 19 15.72 1.89 -1.57
CA GLY A 19 14.37 1.47 -1.96
C GLY A 19 14.33 0.69 -3.27
N LEU A 20 15.06 1.14 -4.31
CA LEU A 20 14.96 0.52 -5.63
C LEU A 20 15.53 -0.91 -5.67
N PRO A 21 16.75 -1.18 -5.16
CA PRO A 21 17.26 -2.56 -5.11
C PRO A 21 16.35 -3.49 -4.32
N SER A 22 15.87 -3.03 -3.16
CA SER A 22 15.00 -3.83 -2.29
C SER A 22 13.66 -4.13 -2.95
N PHE A 23 13.04 -3.14 -3.61
CA PHE A 23 11.81 -3.33 -4.36
C PHE A 23 11.99 -4.32 -5.51
N LEU A 24 13.09 -4.23 -6.26
CA LEU A 24 13.38 -5.17 -7.35
C LEU A 24 13.55 -6.60 -6.83
N VAL A 25 14.24 -6.79 -5.69
CA VAL A 25 14.38 -8.12 -5.06
C VAL A 25 13.02 -8.68 -4.67
N VAL A 26 12.17 -7.88 -4.01
CA VAL A 26 10.81 -8.30 -3.63
C VAL A 26 9.99 -8.62 -4.88
N ALA A 27 10.03 -7.77 -5.91
CA ALA A 27 9.29 -7.97 -7.14
C ALA A 27 9.72 -9.24 -7.89
N VAL A 28 11.02 -9.49 -8.04
CA VAL A 28 11.55 -10.70 -8.69
C VAL A 28 11.18 -11.95 -7.90
N MET A 29 11.29 -11.92 -6.58
CA MET A 29 10.94 -13.06 -5.73
C MET A 29 9.45 -13.36 -5.79
N CYS A 30 8.60 -12.35 -5.63
CA CYS A 30 7.14 -12.50 -5.71
C CYS A 30 6.71 -12.96 -7.10
N PHE A 31 7.33 -12.43 -8.16
CA PHE A 31 7.05 -12.85 -9.53
C PHE A 31 7.47 -14.29 -9.80
N GLY A 32 8.68 -14.67 -9.37
CA GLY A 32 9.17 -16.04 -9.51
C GLY A 32 8.22 -17.02 -8.83
N LEU A 33 7.84 -16.76 -7.58
CA LEU A 33 6.91 -17.60 -6.85
C LEU A 33 5.50 -17.57 -7.46
N SER A 34 5.03 -16.42 -7.94
CA SER A 34 3.68 -16.30 -8.48
C SER A 34 3.51 -17.06 -9.78
N LEU A 35 4.55 -17.20 -10.60
CA LEU A 35 4.52 -18.00 -11.82
C LEU A 35 4.23 -19.49 -11.58
N PHE A 36 4.70 -20.03 -10.46
CA PHE A 36 4.62 -21.47 -10.16
C PHE A 36 3.55 -21.83 -9.14
N PHE A 37 3.25 -20.96 -8.17
CA PHE A 37 2.47 -21.34 -6.99
C PHE A 37 1.14 -20.62 -6.86
N SER A 38 1.11 -19.30 -7.04
CA SER A 38 -0.14 -18.54 -6.94
C SER A 38 0.01 -17.09 -7.44
N PRO A 39 -0.88 -16.60 -8.31
CA PRO A 39 -0.92 -15.18 -8.70
C PRO A 39 -1.13 -14.23 -7.52
N ILE A 40 -1.75 -14.68 -6.42
CA ILE A 40 -2.01 -13.91 -5.20
C ILE A 40 -0.70 -13.42 -4.59
N ILE A 41 0.40 -14.17 -4.77
CA ILE A 41 1.73 -13.82 -4.24
C ILE A 41 2.22 -12.46 -4.77
N CYS A 42 1.76 -12.03 -5.95
CA CYS A 42 2.08 -10.70 -6.45
C CYS A 42 1.66 -9.59 -5.48
N GLY A 43 0.56 -9.74 -4.72
CA GLY A 43 0.11 -8.74 -3.74
C GLY A 43 1.10 -8.44 -2.60
N TYR A 44 2.16 -9.25 -2.44
CA TYR A 44 3.23 -8.94 -1.48
C TYR A 44 4.24 -7.90 -1.98
N ILE A 45 4.17 -7.46 -3.24
CA ILE A 45 5.09 -6.43 -3.77
C ILE A 45 4.86 -5.08 -3.08
N ILE A 46 3.67 -4.83 -2.55
CA ILE A 46 3.31 -3.64 -1.77
C ILE A 46 4.22 -3.45 -0.56
N PHE A 47 4.78 -4.52 0.01
CA PHE A 47 5.79 -4.44 1.07
C PHE A 47 7.09 -3.80 0.58
N GLY A 48 7.44 -3.98 -0.70
CA GLY A 48 8.55 -3.26 -1.33
C GLY A 48 8.30 -1.74 -1.42
N ALA A 49 7.04 -1.31 -1.63
CA ALA A 49 6.68 0.10 -1.65
C ALA A 49 6.94 0.78 -0.28
N MET A 50 6.77 0.06 0.82
CA MET A 50 7.02 0.59 2.17
C MET A 50 8.47 1.05 2.36
N ILE A 51 9.43 0.40 1.69
CA ILE A 51 10.86 0.72 1.77
C ILE A 51 11.17 2.10 1.17
N PHE A 52 10.29 2.63 0.30
CA PHE A 52 10.41 3.99 -0.21
C PHE A 52 9.80 5.04 0.72
N VAL A 53 8.90 4.65 1.62
CA VAL A 53 8.13 5.56 2.48
C VAL A 53 8.72 5.63 3.88
N ILE A 54 9.00 4.48 4.50
CA ILE A 54 9.51 4.38 5.88
C ILE A 54 10.81 5.19 6.07
N PRO A 55 11.80 5.15 5.16
CA PRO A 55 13.01 5.94 5.36
C PRO A 55 12.77 7.44 5.32
N LEU A 56 11.76 7.94 4.58
CA LEU A 56 11.41 9.37 4.61
C LEU A 56 10.69 9.75 5.92
N GLN A 57 9.99 8.78 6.51
CA GLN A 57 9.41 8.85 7.85
C GLN A 57 10.45 8.70 8.97
N GLY A 58 11.56 7.99 8.76
CA GLY A 58 12.62 7.84 9.77
C GLY A 58 13.79 8.83 9.65
N MET A 59 14.25 9.11 8.43
CA MET A 59 15.44 9.94 8.17
C MET A 59 15.20 11.43 8.42
N ALA A 60 13.96 11.92 8.36
CA ALA A 60 13.71 13.33 8.63
C ALA A 60 14.09 13.76 10.06
N ASP A 61 14.15 12.82 11.01
CA ASP A 61 14.59 13.10 12.39
C ASP A 61 16.06 12.77 12.64
N LYS A 62 16.59 11.63 12.16
CA LYS A 62 17.97 11.21 12.50
C LYS A 62 19.07 11.96 11.74
N ASN A 63 18.84 12.34 10.48
CA ASN A 63 19.89 12.92 9.62
C ASN A 63 19.73 14.44 9.42
N GLY A 64 18.86 15.10 10.19
CA GLY A 64 18.56 16.51 9.98
C GLY A 64 17.90 16.80 8.62
N PHE A 65 17.26 15.80 8.00
CA PHE A 65 16.54 15.99 6.73
C PHE A 65 15.42 17.03 6.88
N ASN A 66 14.78 17.12 8.06
CA ASN A 66 13.86 18.22 8.39
C ASN A 66 14.55 19.60 8.34
N LYS A 67 15.85 19.70 8.65
CA LYS A 67 16.64 20.93 8.43
C LYS A 67 16.88 21.17 6.94
N LEU A 68 17.12 20.12 6.14
CA LEU A 68 17.26 20.23 4.69
C LEU A 68 16.00 20.78 4.03
N TYR A 69 14.81 20.28 4.40
CA TYR A 69 13.53 20.84 3.94
C TYR A 69 13.30 22.29 4.40
N GLY A 70 13.93 22.71 5.50
CA GLY A 70 13.93 24.10 5.97
C GLY A 70 14.85 25.05 5.17
N ILE A 71 15.81 24.51 4.42
CA ILE A 71 16.76 25.29 3.59
C ILE A 71 16.27 25.37 2.14
N LEU A 72 15.41 24.45 1.71
CA LEU A 72 14.83 24.49 0.37
C LEU A 72 13.96 25.75 0.19
N PRO A 73 14.07 26.48 -0.93
CA PRO A 73 13.30 27.70 -1.18
C PRO A 73 11.86 27.37 -1.60
N VAL A 74 11.13 26.64 -0.75
CA VAL A 74 9.78 26.14 -1.00
C VAL A 74 8.95 26.24 0.27
N LYS A 75 7.67 26.60 0.10
CA LYS A 75 6.74 26.71 1.23
C LYS A 75 6.55 25.34 1.89
N ARG A 76 6.65 25.27 3.22
CA ARG A 76 6.47 24.01 3.99
C ARG A 76 5.17 23.28 3.67
N LYS A 77 4.08 24.02 3.46
CA LYS A 77 2.80 23.44 2.99
C LYS A 77 2.93 22.60 1.72
N ASN A 78 3.80 23.01 0.79
CA ASN A 78 4.04 22.26 -0.45
C ASN A 78 4.88 21.00 -0.19
N ILE A 79 5.77 21.02 0.80
CA ILE A 79 6.54 19.85 1.25
C ILE A 79 5.58 18.83 1.86
N THR A 80 4.72 19.24 2.80
CA THR A 80 3.71 18.36 3.40
C THR A 80 2.81 17.75 2.33
N ARG A 81 2.19 18.56 1.46
CA ARG A 81 1.34 18.06 0.37
C ARG A 81 2.09 17.08 -0.56
N ALA A 82 3.35 17.36 -0.87
CA ALA A 82 4.17 16.49 -1.72
C ALA A 82 4.40 15.12 -1.09
N ARG A 83 4.62 15.02 0.22
CA ARG A 83 4.80 13.74 0.91
C ARG A 83 3.58 12.84 0.82
N PHE A 84 2.37 13.38 1.03
CA PHE A 84 1.14 12.58 0.89
C PHE A 84 0.93 12.08 -0.54
N ILE A 85 1.18 12.94 -1.54
CA ILE A 85 1.11 12.53 -2.95
C ILE A 85 2.18 11.48 -3.25
N TYR A 86 3.39 11.60 -2.70
CA TYR A 86 4.47 10.63 -2.86
C TYR A 86 4.08 9.25 -2.29
N VAL A 87 3.49 9.21 -1.09
CA VAL A 87 2.98 7.97 -0.47
C VAL A 87 2.00 7.28 -1.41
N PHE A 88 1.01 8.01 -1.93
CA PHE A 88 0.05 7.47 -2.89
C PHE A 88 0.74 6.95 -4.15
N LEU A 89 1.62 7.75 -4.78
CA LEU A 89 2.27 7.38 -6.04
C LEU A 89 3.10 6.10 -5.93
N ILE A 90 3.84 5.93 -4.83
CA ILE A 90 4.65 4.73 -4.61
C ILE A 90 3.78 3.48 -4.47
N HIS A 91 2.70 3.54 -3.70
CA HIS A 91 1.77 2.41 -3.55
C HIS A 91 1.01 2.13 -4.85
N PHE A 92 0.64 3.18 -5.60
CA PHE A 92 -0.03 3.03 -6.90
C PHE A 92 0.86 2.38 -7.96
N ILE A 93 2.15 2.74 -8.01
CA ILE A 93 3.13 2.09 -8.88
C ILE A 93 3.30 0.61 -8.50
N ALA A 94 3.30 0.30 -7.20
CA ALA A 94 3.34 -1.09 -6.74
C ALA A 94 2.09 -1.85 -7.20
N GLU A 95 0.88 -1.33 -6.97
CA GLU A 95 -0.38 -1.97 -7.42
C GLU A 95 -0.38 -2.24 -8.93
N ILE A 96 0.04 -1.27 -9.76
CA ILE A 96 0.16 -1.49 -11.21
C ILE A 96 1.14 -2.63 -11.51
N THR A 97 2.28 -2.66 -10.83
CA THR A 97 3.28 -3.71 -10.99
C THR A 97 2.72 -5.08 -10.60
N GLU A 98 1.96 -5.15 -9.50
CA GLU A 98 1.28 -6.36 -9.01
C GLU A 98 0.29 -6.89 -10.03
N ILE A 99 -0.57 -6.02 -10.56
CA ILE A 99 -1.57 -6.38 -11.57
C ILE A 99 -0.87 -6.92 -12.83
N ILE A 100 0.16 -6.24 -13.33
CA ILE A 100 0.88 -6.68 -14.53
C ILE A 100 1.51 -8.06 -14.31
N LEU A 101 2.21 -8.27 -13.18
CA LEU A 101 2.89 -9.53 -12.90
C LEU A 101 1.90 -10.67 -12.61
N ALA A 102 0.78 -10.39 -11.93
CA ALA A 102 -0.29 -11.35 -11.72
C ALA A 102 -0.91 -11.78 -13.06
N LEU A 103 -1.16 -10.83 -13.97
CA LEU A 103 -1.66 -11.15 -15.32
C LEU A 103 -0.67 -12.03 -16.09
N ILE A 104 0.63 -11.74 -16.03
CA ILE A 104 1.65 -12.57 -16.66
C ILE A 104 1.62 -13.99 -16.07
N SER A 105 1.55 -14.11 -14.74
CA SER A 105 1.46 -15.40 -14.05
C SER A 105 0.21 -16.20 -14.48
N ILE A 106 -0.96 -15.58 -14.47
CA ILE A 106 -2.24 -16.20 -14.86
C ILE A 106 -2.21 -16.68 -16.32
N ASN A 107 -1.54 -15.95 -17.21
CA ASN A 107 -1.44 -16.31 -18.63
C ASN A 107 -0.42 -17.43 -18.89
N LEU A 108 0.74 -17.41 -18.23
CA LEU A 108 1.80 -18.38 -18.46
C LEU A 108 1.54 -19.73 -17.79
N LYS A 109 0.92 -19.74 -16.60
CA LYS A 109 0.56 -20.96 -15.85
C LYS A 109 1.73 -21.96 -15.72
N LEU A 110 2.89 -21.48 -15.28
CA LEU A 110 4.11 -22.31 -15.21
C LEU A 110 4.00 -23.45 -14.18
N TYR A 111 2.99 -23.49 -13.31
CA TYR A 111 2.72 -24.68 -12.49
C TYR A 111 2.58 -25.97 -13.32
N ARG A 112 2.22 -25.88 -14.61
CA ARG A 112 2.08 -27.04 -15.52
C ARG A 112 3.38 -27.80 -15.76
N ILE A 113 4.53 -27.17 -15.52
CA ILE A 113 5.85 -27.82 -15.66
C ILE A 113 6.34 -28.45 -14.35
N LEU A 114 5.59 -28.30 -13.24
CA LEU A 114 5.94 -28.94 -11.97
C LEU A 114 5.70 -30.47 -12.04
N PRO A 115 6.52 -31.28 -11.36
CA PRO A 115 6.30 -32.72 -11.27
C PRO A 115 5.05 -33.07 -10.45
N ASN A 116 4.59 -34.33 -10.52
CA ASN A 116 3.47 -34.88 -9.74
C ASN A 116 2.13 -34.17 -9.97
N GLN A 117 1.66 -34.22 -11.23
CA GLN A 117 0.47 -33.51 -11.70
C GLN A 117 -0.86 -33.92 -11.02
N ASP A 118 -0.87 -35.10 -10.41
CA ASP A 118 -2.02 -35.71 -9.74
C ASP A 118 -2.03 -35.50 -8.22
N SER A 119 -1.06 -34.75 -7.68
CA SER A 119 -0.99 -34.49 -6.23
C SER A 119 -2.03 -33.46 -5.77
N GLU A 120 -2.53 -33.62 -4.54
CA GLU A 120 -3.44 -32.66 -3.90
C GLU A 120 -2.85 -31.25 -3.84
N MET A 121 -1.55 -31.13 -3.58
CA MET A 121 -0.84 -29.85 -3.57
C MET A 121 -0.94 -29.13 -4.92
N LEU A 122 -0.80 -29.85 -6.03
CA LEU A 122 -0.91 -29.23 -7.35
C LEU A 122 -2.36 -28.88 -7.69
N GLN A 123 -3.33 -29.63 -7.18
CA GLN A 123 -4.74 -29.26 -7.31
C GLN A 123 -5.01 -27.91 -6.62
N MET A 124 -4.51 -27.71 -5.40
CA MET A 124 -4.61 -26.40 -4.71
C MET A 124 -3.97 -25.26 -5.52
N ILE A 125 -2.82 -25.53 -6.16
CA ILE A 125 -2.17 -24.55 -7.05
C ILE A 125 -3.07 -24.25 -8.24
N LYS A 126 -3.61 -25.26 -8.93
CA LYS A 126 -4.53 -25.06 -10.07
C LYS A 126 -5.71 -24.18 -9.69
N ASP A 127 -6.36 -24.49 -8.57
CA ASP A 127 -7.51 -23.73 -8.06
C ASP A 127 -7.13 -22.27 -7.80
N SER A 128 -5.93 -22.01 -7.27
CA SER A 128 -5.43 -20.65 -7.06
C SER A 128 -5.22 -19.86 -8.36
N PHE A 129 -4.89 -20.50 -9.47
CA PHE A 129 -4.75 -19.85 -10.79
C PHE A 129 -6.09 -19.68 -11.52
N GLU A 130 -7.14 -20.37 -11.06
CA GLU A 130 -8.50 -20.23 -11.58
C GLU A 130 -9.27 -19.12 -10.86
N ASP A 131 -8.96 -18.88 -9.57
CA ASP A 131 -9.56 -17.81 -8.79
C ASP A 131 -8.93 -16.42 -9.05
N ASN A 132 -9.22 -15.90 -10.24
CA ASN A 132 -8.90 -14.53 -10.63
C ASN A 132 -9.65 -13.47 -9.80
N HIS A 133 -10.73 -13.84 -9.10
CA HIS A 133 -11.49 -12.92 -8.26
C HIS A 133 -10.74 -12.62 -6.97
N LEU A 134 -10.30 -13.66 -6.28
CA LEU A 134 -9.53 -13.54 -5.05
C LEU A 134 -8.21 -12.83 -5.29
N THR A 135 -7.48 -13.18 -6.36
CA THR A 135 -6.21 -12.52 -6.72
C THR A 135 -6.38 -11.00 -6.86
N PHE A 136 -7.35 -10.56 -7.65
CA PHE A 136 -7.61 -9.14 -7.84
C PHE A 136 -8.05 -8.44 -6.55
N THR A 137 -8.90 -9.11 -5.77
CA THR A 137 -9.38 -8.61 -4.46
C THR A 137 -8.23 -8.37 -3.51
N VAL A 138 -7.29 -9.32 -3.42
CA VAL A 138 -6.13 -9.22 -2.53
C VAL A 138 -5.23 -8.06 -2.96
N ILE A 139 -4.91 -7.94 -4.26
CA ILE A 139 -4.05 -6.85 -4.77
C ILE A 139 -4.65 -5.47 -4.43
N VAL A 140 -5.90 -5.23 -4.84
CA VAL A 140 -6.57 -3.94 -4.61
C VAL A 140 -6.79 -3.67 -3.12
N GLY A 141 -7.14 -4.72 -2.36
CA GLY A 141 -7.34 -4.63 -0.92
C GLY A 141 -6.05 -4.30 -0.16
N MET A 142 -4.94 -4.94 -0.52
CA MET A 142 -3.63 -4.66 0.09
C MET A 142 -3.12 -3.26 -0.28
N PHE A 143 -3.30 -2.83 -1.53
CA PHE A 143 -3.03 -1.44 -1.93
C PHE A 143 -3.81 -0.45 -1.06
N ALA A 144 -5.13 -0.62 -0.96
CA ALA A 144 -5.98 0.29 -0.19
C ALA A 144 -5.56 0.32 1.28
N PHE A 145 -5.43 -0.85 1.90
CA PHE A 145 -5.05 -1.00 3.30
C PHE A 145 -3.72 -0.29 3.60
N PHE A 146 -2.65 -0.63 2.88
CA PHE A 146 -1.35 -0.04 3.15
C PHE A 146 -1.30 1.44 2.79
N CYS A 147 -1.89 1.87 1.67
CA CYS A 147 -1.93 3.28 1.33
C CYS A 147 -2.63 4.09 2.44
N PHE A 148 -3.79 3.66 2.94
CA PHE A 148 -4.46 4.36 4.04
C PHE A 148 -3.66 4.33 5.34
N CYS A 149 -3.05 3.20 5.70
CA CYS A 149 -2.17 3.13 6.87
C CYS A 149 -1.03 4.14 6.74
N PHE A 150 -0.32 4.18 5.61
CA PHE A 150 0.82 5.09 5.42
C PHE A 150 0.43 6.56 5.35
N LEU A 151 -0.71 6.90 4.75
CA LEU A 151 -1.25 8.26 4.79
C LEU A 151 -1.61 8.67 6.23
N TYR A 152 -2.22 7.78 7.00
CA TYR A 152 -2.55 8.04 8.40
C TYR A 152 -1.30 8.20 9.26
N MET A 153 -0.30 7.33 9.08
CA MET A 153 1.00 7.42 9.74
C MET A 153 1.67 8.75 9.48
N GLU A 154 1.74 9.19 8.22
CA GLU A 154 2.36 10.47 7.86
C GLU A 154 1.64 11.66 8.51
N MET A 155 0.30 11.64 8.53
CA MET A 155 -0.50 12.68 9.18
C MET A 155 -0.25 12.73 10.69
N MET A 156 -0.34 11.60 11.37
CA MET A 156 -0.19 11.53 12.81
C MET A 156 1.24 11.87 13.23
N GLY A 157 2.24 11.38 12.50
CA GLY A 157 3.65 11.68 12.72
C GLY A 157 3.97 13.16 12.61
N GLN A 158 3.46 13.84 11.58
CA GLN A 158 3.65 15.28 11.43
C GLN A 158 2.90 16.12 12.47
N ILE A 159 1.72 15.69 12.94
CA ILE A 159 0.91 16.46 13.90
C ILE A 159 1.35 16.22 15.35
N PHE A 160 1.65 14.99 15.74
CA PHE A 160 1.89 14.62 17.15
C PHE A 160 3.34 14.28 17.46
N GLY A 161 4.22 14.35 16.45
CA GLY A 161 5.64 13.99 16.59
C GLY A 161 5.88 12.51 16.31
N ARG A 162 7.03 12.22 15.69
CA ARG A 162 7.35 10.88 15.18
C ARG A 162 7.64 9.85 16.26
N GLU A 163 7.96 10.28 17.48
CA GLU A 163 8.18 9.39 18.63
C GLU A 163 6.94 8.57 19.00
N ASN A 164 5.76 9.01 18.55
CA ASN A 164 4.51 8.29 18.73
C ASN A 164 4.05 7.52 17.47
N GLU A 165 4.75 7.61 16.32
CA GLU A 165 4.33 6.93 15.08
C GLU A 165 4.18 5.42 15.29
N MET A 166 5.20 4.74 15.81
CA MET A 166 5.16 3.29 16.05
C MET A 166 4.08 2.89 17.07
N LYS A 167 3.87 3.68 18.12
CA LYS A 167 2.79 3.43 19.09
C LYS A 167 1.42 3.60 18.45
N ILE A 168 1.23 4.64 17.66
CA ILE A 168 -0.02 4.92 16.94
C ILE A 168 -0.29 3.80 15.93
N ILE A 169 0.74 3.31 15.22
CA ILE A 169 0.62 2.17 14.29
C ILE A 169 0.19 0.90 15.01
N THR A 170 0.90 0.53 16.07
CA THR A 170 0.59 -0.69 16.83
C THR A 170 -0.82 -0.63 17.43
N ILE A 171 -1.23 0.55 17.94
CA ILE A 171 -2.57 0.76 18.46
C ILE A 171 -3.60 0.72 17.31
N SER A 172 -3.37 1.38 16.18
CA SER A 172 -4.30 1.40 15.05
C SER A 172 -4.48 0.01 14.42
N ILE A 173 -3.40 -0.75 14.23
CA ILE A 173 -3.46 -2.14 13.76
C ILE A 173 -4.16 -3.00 14.81
N GLY A 174 -3.81 -2.87 16.08
CA GLY A 174 -4.44 -3.62 17.17
C GLY A 174 -5.94 -3.35 17.28
N VAL A 175 -6.37 -2.09 17.14
CA VAL A 175 -7.78 -1.70 17.11
C VAL A 175 -8.47 -2.24 15.86
N PHE A 176 -7.85 -2.15 14.68
CA PHE A 176 -8.44 -2.64 13.44
C PHE A 176 -8.61 -4.17 13.45
N VAL A 177 -7.58 -4.90 13.86
CA VAL A 177 -7.64 -6.36 14.05
C VAL A 177 -8.64 -6.72 15.13
N GLY A 178 -8.66 -6.00 16.25
CA GLY A 178 -9.62 -6.22 17.35
C GLY A 178 -11.07 -5.98 16.91
N LEU A 179 -11.32 -4.96 16.10
CA LEU A 179 -12.65 -4.68 15.55
C LEU A 179 -13.08 -5.77 14.57
N ILE A 180 -12.20 -6.21 13.65
CA ILE A 180 -12.52 -7.28 12.70
C ILE A 180 -12.72 -8.60 13.42
N ALA A 181 -11.81 -9.00 14.30
CA ALA A 181 -11.89 -10.24 15.05
C ALA A 181 -13.11 -10.26 15.99
N GLY A 182 -13.36 -9.14 16.69
CA GLY A 182 -14.54 -8.98 17.54
C GLY A 182 -15.84 -9.04 16.73
N PHE A 183 -15.87 -8.39 15.56
CA PHE A 183 -17.01 -8.45 14.65
C PHE A 183 -17.27 -9.87 14.14
N LEU A 184 -16.23 -10.57 13.65
CA LEU A 184 -16.33 -11.96 13.18
C LEU A 184 -16.81 -12.88 14.30
N TRP A 185 -16.24 -12.76 15.50
CA TRP A 185 -16.63 -13.54 16.66
C TRP A 185 -18.08 -13.31 17.06
N LEU A 186 -18.53 -12.05 17.16
CA LEU A 186 -19.93 -11.70 17.46
C LEU A 186 -20.89 -12.19 16.37
N SER A 187 -20.43 -12.20 15.12
CA SER A 187 -21.21 -12.62 13.96
C SER A 187 -21.37 -14.14 13.89
N GLU A 188 -20.31 -14.92 14.18
CA GLU A 188 -20.37 -16.39 14.29
C GLU A 188 -21.29 -16.85 15.42
N HIS A 189 -21.38 -16.08 16.50
CA HIS A 189 -22.26 -16.36 17.64
C HIS A 189 -23.68 -15.78 17.48
N GLY A 190 -24.01 -15.21 16.31
CA GLY A 190 -25.35 -14.72 15.99
C GLY A 190 -25.80 -13.48 16.78
N ILE A 191 -24.89 -12.79 17.46
CA ILE A 191 -25.19 -11.58 18.24
C ILE A 191 -25.39 -10.37 17.32
N ILE A 192 -24.66 -10.33 16.20
CA ILE A 192 -24.81 -9.32 15.15
C ILE A 192 -25.03 -10.00 13.80
N PRO A 193 -25.82 -9.39 12.89
CA PRO A 193 -26.03 -9.95 11.56
C PRO A 193 -24.70 -10.10 10.83
N ILE A 194 -24.52 -11.24 10.16
CA ILE A 194 -23.39 -11.47 9.26
C ILE A 194 -23.43 -10.38 8.21
N PHE A 195 -22.50 -9.41 8.31
CA PHE A 195 -22.27 -8.46 7.24
C PHE A 195 -21.68 -9.27 6.10
N MET A 196 -22.53 -9.71 5.18
CA MET A 196 -22.05 -10.10 3.87
C MET A 196 -21.45 -8.83 3.28
N LEU A 197 -20.12 -8.76 3.24
CA LEU A 197 -19.41 -7.80 2.42
C LEU A 197 -20.13 -7.75 1.08
N PRO A 198 -20.53 -6.56 0.58
CA PRO A 198 -21.19 -6.46 -0.71
C PRO A 198 -20.37 -7.29 -1.70
N SER A 199 -21.03 -8.27 -2.30
CA SER A 199 -20.37 -9.25 -3.16
C SER A 199 -19.53 -8.49 -4.16
N MET A 200 -18.23 -8.77 -4.20
CA MET A 200 -17.32 -8.20 -5.19
C MET A 200 -17.97 -8.32 -6.58
N PRO A 201 -17.90 -7.28 -7.43
CA PRO A 201 -18.49 -7.35 -8.75
C PRO A 201 -17.97 -8.60 -9.48
N SER A 202 -18.89 -9.46 -9.92
CA SER A 202 -18.53 -10.70 -10.60
C SER A 202 -18.01 -10.43 -12.03
N SER A 203 -18.41 -9.31 -12.63
CA SER A 203 -17.95 -8.89 -13.95
C SER A 203 -16.55 -8.30 -13.92
N VAL A 204 -15.76 -8.54 -14.97
CA VAL A 204 -14.44 -7.92 -15.17
C VAL A 204 -14.54 -6.39 -15.18
N SER A 205 -15.56 -5.84 -15.84
CA SER A 205 -15.81 -4.40 -15.87
C SER A 205 -16.09 -3.84 -14.47
N GLY A 206 -16.90 -4.54 -13.67
CA GLY A 206 -17.19 -4.12 -12.29
C GLY A 206 -15.94 -4.11 -11.41
N LYS A 207 -15.05 -5.09 -11.56
CA LYS A 207 -13.75 -5.13 -10.86
C LYS A 207 -12.86 -3.95 -11.21
N ILE A 208 -12.73 -3.63 -12.50
CA ILE A 208 -11.94 -2.50 -12.97
C ILE A 208 -12.52 -1.19 -12.42
N ILE A 209 -13.84 -1.01 -12.48
CA ILE A 209 -14.52 0.17 -11.93
C ILE A 209 -14.23 0.30 -10.42
N LEU A 210 -14.30 -0.81 -9.68
CA LEU A 210 -14.01 -0.81 -8.24
C LEU A 210 -12.56 -0.42 -7.95
N ALA A 211 -11.57 -0.99 -8.65
CA ALA A 211 -10.16 -0.62 -8.46
C ALA A 211 -9.90 0.85 -8.81
N VAL A 212 -10.49 1.35 -9.90
CA VAL A 212 -10.41 2.77 -10.26
C VAL A 212 -11.05 3.64 -9.17
N ALA A 213 -12.22 3.25 -8.64
CA ALA A 213 -12.89 3.98 -7.58
C ALA A 213 -12.05 4.01 -6.29
N ILE A 214 -11.48 2.87 -5.88
CA ILE A 214 -10.58 2.76 -4.73
C ILE A 214 -9.36 3.65 -4.93
N ASN A 215 -8.75 3.63 -6.11
CA ASN A 215 -7.62 4.50 -6.43
C ASN A 215 -7.96 5.99 -6.36
N ILE A 216 -9.12 6.39 -6.89
CA ILE A 216 -9.61 7.77 -6.79
C ILE A 216 -9.82 8.16 -5.32
N ILE A 217 -10.44 7.29 -4.52
CA ILE A 217 -10.65 7.53 -3.09
C ILE A 217 -9.31 7.68 -2.36
N SER A 218 -8.38 6.74 -2.55
CA SER A 218 -7.04 6.80 -1.96
C SER A 218 -6.31 8.09 -2.34
N PHE A 219 -6.40 8.51 -3.61
CA PHE A 219 -5.82 9.77 -4.07
C PHE A 219 -6.47 10.98 -3.40
N LEU A 220 -7.80 11.05 -3.35
CA LEU A 220 -8.52 12.14 -2.69
C LEU A 220 -8.20 12.20 -1.18
N THR A 221 -8.12 11.06 -0.51
CA THR A 221 -7.70 10.99 0.90
C THR A 221 -6.28 11.52 1.07
N SER A 222 -5.36 11.20 0.15
CA SER A 222 -3.99 11.75 0.21
C SER A 222 -3.98 13.28 0.13
N ILE A 223 -4.83 13.86 -0.73
CA ILE A 223 -4.97 15.33 -0.84
C ILE A 223 -5.57 15.92 0.44
N ILE A 224 -6.67 15.34 0.93
CA ILE A 224 -7.39 15.82 2.12
C ILE A 224 -6.47 15.76 3.35
N PHE A 225 -5.82 14.63 3.59
CA PHE A 225 -4.91 14.47 4.72
C PHE A 225 -3.69 15.39 4.57
N GLY A 226 -3.16 15.54 3.36
CA GLY A 226 -2.09 16.50 3.08
C GLY A 226 -2.48 17.94 3.40
N GLU A 227 -3.71 18.33 3.08
CA GLU A 227 -4.22 19.68 3.35
C GLU A 227 -4.48 19.93 4.84
N ILE A 228 -5.13 18.98 5.53
CA ILE A 228 -5.37 19.05 6.98
C ILE A 228 -4.03 19.16 7.73
N THR A 229 -3.07 18.32 7.35
CA THR A 229 -1.74 18.29 7.97
C THR A 229 -0.99 19.59 7.69
N ALA A 230 -0.96 20.06 6.44
CA ALA A 230 -0.28 21.30 6.08
C ALA A 230 -0.83 22.51 6.87
N ASN A 231 -2.15 22.60 7.04
CA ASN A 231 -2.80 23.68 7.79
C ASN A 231 -2.57 23.61 9.30
N LYS A 232 -2.35 22.41 9.86
CA LYS A 232 -2.00 22.25 11.28
C LYS A 232 -0.53 22.55 11.55
N VAL A 233 0.36 22.11 10.67
CA VAL A 233 1.82 22.27 10.83
C VAL A 233 2.24 23.72 10.59
N SER A 234 1.62 24.42 9.62
CA SER A 234 1.94 25.83 9.34
C SER A 234 1.61 26.78 10.49
N LYS A 235 0.64 26.46 11.35
CA LYS A 235 0.29 27.26 12.53
C LYS A 235 1.33 27.20 13.65
N ARG A 236 2.27 26.27 13.58
CA ARG A 236 3.36 26.10 14.56
C ARG A 236 4.65 26.78 14.12
N GLU A 237 4.62 27.50 13.01
CA GLU A 237 5.76 28.26 12.49
C GLU A 237 5.82 29.61 13.20
N LEU A 238 6.80 29.76 14.10
CA LEU A 238 7.31 31.04 14.61
C LEU A 238 8.27 31.63 13.57
#